data_AF-A0A0M6XQE3-F1
#
_entry.id   AF-A0A0M6XQE3-F1
#
_cell.length_a   1.000
_cell.length_b   1.000
_cell.length_c   1.000
_cell.angle_alpha   90.00
_cell.angle_beta   90.00
_cell.angle_gamma   90.00
#
_symmetry.space_group_name_H-M   'P 1'
#
loop_
_entity.id
_entity.type
_entity.pdbx_description
1 polymer ?
#
loop_
_entity_poly.entity_id
_entity_poly.type
_entity_poly.pdbx_seq_one_letter_code
_entity_poly.pdbx_strand_id
1 'polypeptide(L)'
;MNRLLLAAAILAGTASTLSAQTAHELTYEQFEVAVPHVDLETCPEDLAQDGVFCRGTILHDELHIFVFADEDAQVLRGMQSYPLATIAGLLD
;
A
#
# COMPACT_ATOMS: atom_id res chain seq x y z
N MET A 1 -35.39 -27.40 -54.65
CA MET A 1 -35.77 -27.17 -53.24
C MET A 1 -34.55 -27.37 -52.37
N ASN A 2 -33.93 -26.31 -51.84
CA ASN A 2 -33.12 -26.45 -50.64
C ASN A 2 -33.13 -25.13 -49.86
N ARG A 3 -33.99 -25.10 -48.84
CA ARG A 3 -34.03 -24.07 -47.82
C ARG A 3 -32.83 -24.33 -46.90
N LEU A 4 -31.77 -23.53 -46.98
CA LEU A 4 -30.78 -23.48 -45.91
C LEU A 4 -30.92 -22.16 -45.17
N LEU A 5 -31.08 -22.30 -43.86
CA LEU A 5 -31.64 -21.34 -42.93
C LEU A 5 -30.70 -20.20 -42.57
N LEU A 6 -31.33 -19.05 -42.31
CA LEU A 6 -30.85 -17.96 -41.46
C LEU A 6 -30.37 -18.50 -40.10
N ALA A 7 -29.15 -18.14 -39.70
CA ALA A 7 -28.76 -18.01 -38.29
C ALA A 7 -27.48 -17.18 -38.16
N ALA A 8 -27.53 -15.88 -38.47
CA ALA A 8 -26.50 -14.96 -38.03
C ALA A 8 -26.79 -14.59 -36.57
N ALA A 9 -26.35 -15.46 -35.65
CA ALA A 9 -26.48 -15.25 -34.21
C ALA A 9 -25.65 -14.04 -33.79
N ILE A 10 -26.34 -13.09 -33.18
CA ILE A 10 -25.84 -11.81 -32.67
C ILE A 10 -24.85 -12.10 -31.53
N LEU A 11 -23.54 -12.04 -31.81
CA LEU A 11 -22.51 -11.87 -30.77
C LEU A 11 -22.45 -10.38 -30.39
N ALA A 12 -23.47 -9.89 -29.70
CA ALA A 12 -23.36 -8.63 -28.96
C ALA A 12 -22.57 -8.93 -27.69
N GLY A 13 -21.25 -8.82 -27.79
CA GLY A 13 -20.33 -8.97 -26.67
C GLY A 13 -20.72 -8.03 -25.54
N THR A 14 -20.90 -8.58 -24.35
CA THR A 14 -20.99 -7.83 -23.10
C THR A 14 -19.63 -7.19 -22.86
N ALA A 15 -19.44 -5.98 -23.38
CA ALA A 15 -18.32 -5.13 -23.00
C ALA A 15 -18.55 -4.71 -21.54
N SER A 16 -18.04 -5.51 -20.61
CA SER A 16 -17.94 -5.13 -19.20
C SER A 16 -17.04 -3.92 -19.11
N THR A 17 -17.60 -2.76 -18.76
CA THR A 17 -16.82 -1.58 -18.41
C THR A 17 -16.08 -1.89 -17.12
N LEU A 18 -14.79 -2.25 -17.24
CA LEU A 18 -13.90 -2.34 -16.10
C LEU A 18 -13.70 -0.91 -15.56
N SER A 19 -14.44 -0.56 -14.52
CA SER A 19 -14.22 0.66 -13.77
C SER A 19 -12.88 0.52 -13.05
N ALA A 20 -11.90 1.35 -13.40
CA ALA A 20 -10.67 1.45 -12.64
C ALA A 20 -11.03 2.00 -11.24
N GLN A 21 -11.03 1.15 -10.22
CA GLN A 21 -10.98 1.65 -8.84
C GLN A 21 -9.66 2.40 -8.69
N THR A 22 -9.73 3.71 -8.48
CA THR A 22 -8.57 4.48 -8.04
C THR A 22 -8.14 3.93 -6.68
N ALA A 23 -6.90 3.44 -6.60
CA ALA A 23 -6.32 3.07 -5.31
C ALA A 23 -6.37 4.32 -4.40
N HIS A 24 -7.05 4.20 -3.26
CA HIS A 24 -7.10 5.29 -2.29
C HIS A 24 -5.76 5.34 -1.57
N GLU A 25 -5.07 6.47 -1.68
CA GLU A 25 -3.78 6.68 -1.02
C GLU A 25 -3.99 6.83 0.49
N LEU A 26 -3.18 6.13 1.29
CA LEU A 26 -3.19 6.30 2.74
C LEU A 26 -2.41 7.57 3.10
N THR A 27 -3.11 8.59 3.55
CA THR A 27 -2.50 9.82 4.07
C THR A 27 -2.02 9.65 5.51
N TYR A 28 -1.06 10.47 5.94
CA TYR A 28 -0.60 10.49 7.32
C TYR A 28 -1.74 10.80 8.30
N GLU A 29 -2.62 11.77 8.00
CA GLU A 29 -3.77 12.10 8.85
C GLU A 29 -4.67 10.87 9.13
N GLN A 30 -4.94 10.06 8.10
CA GLN A 30 -5.73 8.84 8.25
C GLN A 30 -4.98 7.78 9.07
N PHE A 31 -3.68 7.64 8.85
CA PHE A 31 -2.83 6.73 9.60
C PHE A 31 -2.75 7.10 11.08
N GLU A 32 -2.61 8.40 11.38
CA GLU A 32 -2.36 8.91 12.73
C GLU A 32 -3.51 8.58 13.69
N VAL A 33 -4.75 8.58 13.17
CA VAL A 33 -5.95 8.21 13.92
C VAL A 33 -6.11 6.69 14.05
N ALA A 34 -5.62 5.92 13.07
CA ALA A 34 -5.86 4.48 12.98
C ALA A 34 -4.80 3.62 13.67
N VAL A 35 -3.56 4.09 13.75
CA VAL A 35 -2.41 3.28 14.16
C VAL A 35 -1.69 3.96 15.33
N PRO A 36 -1.62 3.37 16.52
CA PRO A 36 -0.73 3.83 17.58
C PRO A 36 0.72 3.66 17.13
N HIS A 37 1.49 4.74 17.10
CA HIS A 37 2.86 4.74 16.58
C HIS A 37 3.74 5.70 17.37
N VAL A 38 5.04 5.63 17.09
CA VAL A 38 6.05 6.58 17.54
C VAL A 38 6.74 7.22 16.35
N ASP A 39 7.23 8.44 16.55
CA ASP A 39 8.04 9.15 15.57
C ASP A 39 9.47 8.60 15.62
N LEU A 40 10.05 8.38 14.44
CA LEU A 40 11.47 8.04 14.32
C LEU A 40 12.22 9.32 13.96
N GLU A 41 13.25 9.66 14.72
CA GLU A 41 14.15 10.77 14.38
C GLU A 41 14.87 10.53 13.05
N THR A 42 15.12 9.27 12.70
CA THR A 42 15.77 8.88 11.46
C THR A 42 15.16 7.60 10.92
N CYS A 43 14.86 7.58 9.63
CA CYS A 43 14.42 6.36 8.94
C CYS A 43 15.56 5.33 8.88
N PRO A 44 15.27 4.02 8.94
CA PRO A 44 16.25 2.98 8.64
C PRO A 44 16.93 3.22 7.29
N GLU A 45 18.20 2.82 7.15
CA GLU A 45 19.02 3.11 5.96
C GLU A 45 18.40 2.61 4.65
N ASP A 46 17.71 1.48 4.68
CA ASP A 46 17.03 0.87 3.54
C ASP A 46 15.72 1.56 3.15
N LEU A 47 15.17 2.38 4.05
CA LEU A 47 13.95 3.18 3.85
C LEU A 47 14.22 4.68 3.71
N ALA A 48 15.42 5.13 4.08
CA ALA A 48 15.81 6.53 4.03
C ALA A 48 15.81 7.05 2.60
N GLN A 49 15.05 8.13 2.38
CA GLN A 49 14.93 8.82 1.10
C GLN A 49 14.84 10.33 1.38
N ASP A 50 15.08 11.16 0.36
CA ASP A 50 14.89 12.60 0.51
C ASP A 50 13.39 12.92 0.63
N GLY A 51 13.04 13.85 1.53
CA GLY A 51 11.68 14.35 1.67
C GLY A 51 10.69 13.32 2.24
N VAL A 52 11.15 12.44 3.14
CA VAL A 52 10.28 11.49 3.86
C VAL A 52 10.49 11.56 5.37
N PHE A 53 9.47 11.12 6.11
CA PHE A 53 9.59 10.81 7.53
C PHE A 53 9.05 9.41 7.83
N CYS A 54 9.50 8.82 8.95
CA CYS A 54 9.14 7.47 9.34
C CYS A 54 8.34 7.43 10.64
N ARG A 55 7.41 6.46 10.72
CA ARG A 55 6.62 6.13 11.91
C ARG A 55 6.72 4.65 12.22
N GLY A 56 6.94 4.31 13.49
CA GLY A 56 7.12 2.95 13.96
C GLY A 56 5.96 2.50 14.83
N THR A 57 5.48 1.28 14.64
CA THR A 57 4.59 0.62 15.60
C THR A 57 5.07 -0.79 15.86
N ILE A 58 4.83 -1.29 17.07
CA ILE A 58 5.12 -2.67 17.44
C ILE A 58 3.81 -3.43 17.51
N LEU A 59 3.69 -4.46 16.68
CA LEU A 59 2.54 -5.33 16.66
C LEU A 59 2.98 -6.73 16.22
N HIS A 60 2.37 -7.78 16.78
CA HIS A 60 2.65 -9.18 16.42
C HIS A 60 4.14 -9.58 16.43
N ASP A 61 4.90 -9.15 17.45
CA ASP A 61 6.34 -9.41 17.58
C ASP A 61 7.21 -8.86 16.43
N GLU A 62 6.69 -7.86 15.72
CA GLU A 62 7.39 -7.13 14.66
C GLU A 62 7.39 -5.62 14.94
N LEU A 63 8.46 -4.96 14.50
CA LEU A 63 8.49 -3.52 14.32
C LEU A 63 8.07 -3.22 12.88
N HIS A 64 6.94 -2.54 12.72
CA HIS A 64 6.48 -2.04 11.44
C HIS A 64 6.86 -0.57 11.29
N ILE A 65 7.56 -0.24 10.20
CA ILE A 65 7.97 1.12 9.86
C ILE A 65 7.22 1.56 8.61
N PHE A 66 6.52 2.68 8.71
CA PHE A 66 5.78 3.32 7.63
C PHE A 66 6.53 4.59 7.19
N VAL A 67 6.68 4.76 5.88
CA VAL A 67 7.38 5.89 5.27
C VAL A 67 6.36 6.79 4.60
N PHE A 68 6.31 8.05 5.00
CA PHE A 68 5.42 9.05 4.43
C PHE A 68 6.23 10.14 3.74
N ALA A 69 5.68 10.75 2.67
CA ALA A 69 6.23 11.99 2.15
C ALA A 69 6.13 13.10 3.21
N ASP A 70 7.14 13.95 3.31
CA ASP A 70 7.19 15.06 4.26
C ASP A 70 6.37 16.27 3.78
N GLU A 71 6.11 16.34 2.47
CA GLU A 71 5.37 17.43 1.83
C GLU A 71 4.00 16.96 1.30
N ASP A 72 3.23 17.94 0.83
CA ASP A 72 1.90 17.76 0.24
C ASP A 72 0.92 17.01 1.14
N ALA A 73 0.22 16.00 0.61
CA ALA A 73 -0.78 15.21 1.32
C ALA A 73 -0.17 14.13 2.25
N GLN A 74 1.16 14.11 2.39
CA GLN A 74 1.91 13.19 3.25
C GLN A 74 1.44 11.74 3.07
N VAL A 75 1.44 11.29 1.81
CA VAL A 75 0.94 9.95 1.44
C VAL A 75 1.98 8.88 1.74
N LEU A 76 1.51 7.68 2.10
CA LEU A 76 2.34 6.52 2.34
C LEU A 76 3.15 6.19 1.08
N ARG A 77 4.47 6.14 1.21
CA ARG A 77 5.43 5.78 0.16
C ARG A 77 5.96 4.37 0.29
N GLY A 78 5.93 3.79 1.49
CA GLY A 78 6.40 2.44 1.73
C GLY A 78 6.16 1.96 3.16
N MET A 79 6.36 0.67 3.36
CA MET A 79 6.31 0.02 4.66
C MET A 79 7.29 -1.15 4.67
N GLN A 80 7.99 -1.34 5.79
CA GLN A 80 8.80 -2.52 6.05
C GLN A 80 8.52 -3.04 7.45
N SER A 81 8.57 -4.36 7.61
CA SER A 81 8.43 -5.02 8.90
C SER A 81 9.71 -5.77 9.24
N TYR A 82 10.09 -5.71 10.52
CA TYR A 82 11.28 -6.35 11.06
C TYR A 82 10.90 -7.19 12.26
N PRO A 83 11.24 -8.49 12.29
CA PRO A 83 11.04 -9.31 13.47
C PRO A 83 11.82 -8.74 14.66
N LEU A 84 11.17 -8.55 15.81
CA LEU A 84 11.84 -8.02 17.01
C LEU A 84 13.00 -8.90 17.47
N ALA A 85 12.89 -10.22 17.26
CA ALA A 85 13.97 -11.17 17.55
C ALA A 85 15.25 -10.86 16.75
N THR A 86 15.11 -10.41 15.50
CA THR A 86 16.25 -10.01 14.67
C THR A 86 16.87 -8.71 15.19
N ILE A 87 16.05 -7.73 15.58
CA ILE A 87 16.55 -6.45 16.11
C ILE A 87 17.27 -6.68 17.45
N ALA A 88 16.69 -7.47 18.35
CA ALA A 88 17.30 -7.76 19.65
C ALA A 88 18.70 -8.36 19.50
N GLY A 89 18.87 -9.31 18.58
CA GLY A 89 20.17 -9.92 18.30
C GLY A 89 21.21 -9.00 17.65
N LEU A 90 20.86 -7.78 17.23
CA LEU A 90 21.80 -6.75 16.76
C LEU A 90 22.30 -5.84 17.88
N LEU A 91 21.64 -5.85 19.04
CA LEU A 91 21.94 -5.00 20.20
C LEU A 91 22.75 -5.72 21.29
N ASP A 92 22.88 -7.05 21.18
CA ASP A 92 23.71 -7.91 22.03
C ASP A 92 25.16 -8.00 21.50
#